data_AF-A0A661MWQ0-F1
#
_entry.id   AF-A0A661MWQ0-F1
#
_cell.length_a   1.000
_cell.length_b   1.000
_cell.length_c   1.000
_cell.angle_alpha   90.00
_cell.angle_beta   90.00
_cell.angle_gamma   90.00
#
_symmetry.space_group_name_H-M   'P 1'
#
loop_
_entity.id
_entity.type
_entity.pdbx_description
1 polymer ?
#
loop_
_entity_poly.entity_id
_entity_poly.type
_entity_poly.pdbx_seq_one_letter_code
_entity_poly.pdbx_strand_id
1 'polypeptide(L)'
;CDDDDQDVHPGAEEICDDSVDNDCDGDIDEDDSECTVDEPPPPPPPSTPPADGRNEPLEGSCGCRQAGGRTGTWTFAALLGLIFLRRRHQEKRAA
;
A
#
# COMPACT_ATOMS: atom_id res chain seq x y z
N CYS A 1 20.30 -25.31 -5.10
CA CYS A 1 21.29 -24.26 -5.07
C CYS A 1 21.18 -23.54 -3.76
N ASP A 2 22.33 -23.19 -3.21
CA ASP A 2 22.58 -22.96 -1.79
C ASP A 2 21.39 -22.29 -1.04
N ASP A 3 20.70 -23.06 -0.18
CA ASP A 3 19.54 -22.54 0.58
C ASP A 3 19.96 -21.50 1.64
N ASP A 4 21.26 -21.40 1.95
CA ASP A 4 21.82 -20.40 2.85
C ASP A 4 22.22 -19.10 2.10
N ASP A 5 22.19 -19.10 0.77
CA ASP A 5 22.50 -17.94 -0.09
C ASP A 5 21.29 -17.52 -0.92
N GLN A 6 20.88 -16.26 -0.78
CA GLN A 6 19.72 -15.74 -1.51
C GLN A 6 20.04 -15.39 -2.96
N ASP A 7 21.32 -15.32 -3.32
CA ASP A 7 21.76 -15.01 -4.67
C ASP A 7 22.05 -16.30 -5.48
N VAL A 8 21.90 -17.48 -4.87
CA VAL A 8 22.16 -18.78 -5.49
C VAL A 8 20.89 -19.64 -5.45
N HIS A 9 20.08 -19.56 -6.50
CA HIS A 9 18.79 -20.27 -6.59
C HIS A 9 18.32 -20.46 -8.04
N PRO A 10 17.43 -21.44 -8.33
CA PRO A 10 16.87 -21.64 -9.67
C PRO A 10 16.34 -20.35 -10.31
N GLY A 11 16.99 -19.90 -11.39
CA GLY A 11 16.68 -18.65 -12.10
C GLY A 11 17.17 -17.36 -11.42
N ALA A 12 18.25 -17.43 -10.64
CA ALA A 12 19.02 -16.25 -10.22
C ALA A 12 19.77 -15.63 -11.41
N GLU A 13 20.48 -14.53 -11.16
CA GLU A 13 21.37 -13.92 -12.14
C GLU A 13 22.74 -14.60 -12.06
N GLU A 14 23.29 -15.03 -13.20
CA GLU A 14 24.59 -15.69 -13.26
C GLU A 14 25.74 -14.68 -13.16
N ILE A 15 26.69 -14.93 -12.25
CA ILE A 15 27.87 -14.10 -12.02
C ILE A 15 29.10 -14.81 -12.61
N CYS A 16 29.48 -14.42 -13.82
CA CYS A 16 30.46 -15.12 -14.65
C CYS A 16 31.95 -15.09 -14.21
N ASP A 17 32.26 -14.67 -12.99
CA ASP A 17 33.64 -14.52 -12.50
C ASP A 17 33.76 -14.87 -11.01
N ASP A 18 32.83 -15.68 -10.49
CA ASP A 18 32.80 -16.09 -9.07
C ASP A 18 32.91 -17.60 -8.84
N SER A 19 32.85 -18.41 -9.91
CA SER A 19 32.95 -19.88 -9.89
C SER A 19 31.84 -20.56 -9.11
N VAL A 20 30.67 -19.92 -9.10
CA VAL A 20 29.43 -20.44 -8.55
C VAL A 20 28.38 -20.51 -9.65
N ASP A 21 27.65 -21.61 -9.69
CA ASP A 21 26.39 -21.74 -10.44
C ASP A 21 25.31 -21.00 -9.64
N ASN A 22 25.06 -19.72 -9.97
CA ASN A 22 24.11 -18.89 -9.23
C ASN A 22 22.67 -19.23 -9.62
N ASP A 23 22.44 -19.56 -10.90
CA ASP A 23 21.12 -19.77 -11.47
C ASP A 23 20.61 -21.23 -11.40
N CYS A 24 21.52 -22.16 -11.10
CA CYS A 24 21.27 -23.55 -10.72
C CYS A 24 20.83 -24.44 -11.87
N ASP A 25 21.22 -24.08 -13.08
CA ASP A 25 20.95 -24.82 -14.30
C ASP A 25 21.98 -25.94 -14.56
N GLY A 26 23.12 -25.89 -13.85
CA GLY A 26 24.18 -26.88 -13.85
C GLY A 26 25.40 -26.54 -14.72
N ASP A 27 25.40 -25.40 -15.39
CA ASP A 27 26.58 -24.78 -15.98
C ASP A 27 27.20 -23.78 -14.97
N ILE A 28 28.48 -23.42 -15.13
CA ILE A 28 29.20 -22.53 -14.19
C ILE A 28 29.94 -21.47 -15.00
N ASP A 29 29.84 -20.21 -14.58
CA ASP A 29 30.60 -19.10 -15.16
C ASP A 29 30.58 -19.11 -16.71
N GLU A 30 31.74 -19.27 -17.35
CA GLU A 30 31.87 -19.17 -18.80
C GLU A 30 31.33 -20.38 -19.57
N ASP A 31 30.97 -21.45 -18.87
CA ASP A 31 30.25 -22.57 -19.45
C ASP A 31 28.74 -22.26 -19.61
N ASP A 32 28.21 -21.25 -18.90
CA ASP A 32 26.81 -20.81 -19.00
C ASP A 32 26.61 -19.88 -20.23
N SER A 33 25.50 -20.09 -20.93
CA SER A 33 25.04 -19.27 -22.04
C SER A 33 24.47 -17.91 -21.66
N GLU A 34 24.01 -17.74 -20.41
CA GLU A 34 23.52 -16.47 -19.85
C GLU A 34 24.70 -15.54 -19.46
N CYS A 35 25.92 -16.07 -19.44
CA CYS A 35 27.17 -15.33 -19.26
C CYS A 35 27.59 -14.49 -20.47
N THR A 36 26.69 -13.62 -20.93
CA THR A 36 26.90 -12.68 -22.03
C THR A 36 26.84 -11.24 -21.52
N VAL A 37 28.02 -10.62 -21.41
CA VAL A 37 28.26 -9.26 -20.89
C VAL A 37 27.64 -8.11 -21.71
N ASP A 38 26.69 -8.36 -22.62
CA ASP A 38 26.20 -7.38 -23.58
C ASP A 38 24.75 -6.87 -23.32
N GLU A 39 24.01 -7.45 -22.38
CA GLU A 39 22.70 -6.92 -21.95
C GLU A 39 22.70 -6.83 -20.41
N PRO A 40 22.46 -5.66 -19.79
CA PRO A 40 22.33 -5.58 -18.35
C PRO A 40 21.19 -6.52 -17.92
N PRO A 41 21.43 -7.41 -16.94
CA PRO A 41 20.48 -8.45 -16.59
C PRO A 41 19.14 -7.85 -16.16
N PRO A 42 18.03 -8.53 -16.48
CA PRO A 42 16.71 -8.08 -16.08
C PRO A 42 16.67 -7.91 -14.55
N PRO A 43 16.05 -6.85 -14.02
CA PRO A 43 16.01 -6.64 -12.58
C PRO A 43 15.37 -7.86 -11.90
N PRO A 44 15.86 -8.27 -10.72
CA PRO A 44 15.35 -9.45 -10.04
C PRO A 44 13.84 -9.31 -9.83
N PRO A 45 13.07 -10.43 -9.91
CA PRO A 45 11.66 -10.38 -9.59
C PRO A 45 11.48 -9.81 -8.18
N PRO A 46 10.44 -8.99 -7.92
CA PRO A 46 10.23 -8.47 -6.59
C PRO A 46 10.13 -9.65 -5.63
N SER A 47 10.90 -9.64 -4.54
CA SER A 47 10.88 -10.62 -3.44
C SER A 47 9.57 -10.60 -2.65
N THR A 48 8.45 -10.29 -3.31
CA THR A 48 7.13 -10.52 -2.75
C THR A 48 6.95 -12.04 -2.62
N PRO A 49 6.68 -12.55 -1.41
CA PRO A 49 6.31 -13.96 -1.25
C PRO A 49 5.13 -14.27 -2.18
N PRO A 50 4.96 -15.54 -2.63
CA PRO A 50 3.84 -15.91 -3.47
C PRO A 50 2.58 -15.37 -2.82
N ALA A 51 1.84 -14.51 -3.54
CA ALA A 51 0.56 -14.05 -3.08
C ALA A 51 -0.27 -15.30 -2.79
N ASP A 52 -0.43 -15.61 -1.50
CA ASP A 52 -1.24 -16.72 -1.01
C ASP A 52 -2.55 -16.65 -1.77
N GLY A 53 -2.84 -17.71 -2.53
CA GLY A 53 -3.83 -17.79 -3.58
C GLY A 53 -5.25 -17.64 -3.08
N ARG A 54 -5.60 -16.46 -2.58
CA ARG A 54 -6.97 -16.06 -2.30
C ARG A 54 -7.30 -14.90 -3.20
N ASN A 55 -7.76 -15.27 -4.38
CA ASN A 55 -8.71 -14.49 -5.14
C ASN A 55 -9.75 -13.95 -4.14
N GLU A 56 -9.70 -12.66 -3.81
CA GLU A 56 -10.79 -11.97 -3.12
C GLU A 56 -11.54 -11.10 -4.13
N PRO A 57 -12.38 -11.68 -5.02
CA PRO A 57 -13.43 -10.93 -5.66
C PRO A 57 -14.59 -10.88 -4.66
N LEU A 58 -14.53 -9.97 -3.69
CA LEU A 58 -15.70 -9.61 -2.90
C LEU A 58 -15.91 -8.11 -3.00
N GLU A 59 -16.45 -7.71 -4.15
CA GLU A 59 -17.47 -6.66 -4.15
C GLU A 59 -18.49 -7.00 -3.06
N GLY A 60 -18.31 -6.34 -1.92
CA GLY A 60 -19.03 -6.63 -0.68
C GLY A 60 -19.39 -5.35 0.05
N SER A 61 -19.87 -4.36 -0.70
CA SER A 61 -20.70 -3.27 -0.17
C SER A 61 -21.95 -3.87 0.49
N CYS A 62 -21.85 -4.24 1.77
CA CYS A 62 -22.98 -4.40 2.68
C CYS A 62 -22.50 -4.24 4.13
N GLY A 63 -22.24 -3.00 4.52
CA GLY A 63 -22.02 -2.61 5.91
C GLY A 63 -22.94 -1.45 6.28
N CYS A 64 -24.21 -1.73 6.58
CA CYS A 64 -25.13 -0.74 7.12
C CYS A 64 -25.09 -0.74 8.66
N ARG A 65 -24.34 0.21 9.27
CA ARG A 65 -24.71 0.95 10.50
C ARG A 65 -23.59 1.84 11.04
N GLN A 66 -23.77 3.17 10.95
CA GLN A 66 -23.69 4.04 12.13
C GLN A 66 -24.49 5.33 11.86
N ALA A 67 -25.81 5.26 12.08
CA ALA A 67 -26.60 6.44 12.35
C ALA A 67 -26.26 6.90 13.79
N GLY A 68 -25.46 7.95 13.91
CA GLY A 68 -25.07 8.55 15.18
C GLY A 68 -25.07 10.06 15.08
N GLY A 69 -26.27 10.64 14.99
CA GLY A 69 -26.47 12.09 14.94
C GLY A 69 -25.96 12.78 16.21
N ARG A 70 -25.18 13.85 16.02
CA ARG A 70 -24.97 14.92 17.00
C ARG A 70 -25.31 16.27 16.36
N THR A 71 -26.49 16.39 15.77
CA THR A 71 -27.00 17.65 15.18
C THR A 71 -27.79 18.50 16.18
N GLY A 72 -27.82 18.12 17.46
CA GLY A 72 -28.71 18.73 18.46
C GLY A 72 -28.20 19.97 19.19
N THR A 73 -26.91 20.33 19.14
CA THR A 73 -26.39 21.46 19.95
C THR A 73 -26.33 22.79 19.20
N TRP A 74 -26.20 22.77 17.87
CA TRP A 74 -26.12 24.00 17.06
C TRP A 74 -27.46 24.75 16.96
N THR A 75 -28.59 24.05 16.94
CA THR A 75 -29.91 24.68 16.82
C THR A 75 -30.26 25.48 18.09
N PHE A 76 -29.95 24.96 19.28
CA PHE A 76 -30.14 25.69 20.53
C PHE A 76 -29.23 26.92 20.64
N ALA A 77 -27.97 26.83 20.19
CA ALA A 77 -27.06 27.97 20.17
C ALA A 77 -27.54 29.08 19.21
N ALA A 78 -28.02 28.73 18.02
CA ALA A 78 -28.57 29.69 17.06
C ALA A 78 -29.84 30.39 17.58
N LEU A 79 -30.72 29.65 18.26
CA LEU A 79 -31.98 30.19 18.78
C LEU A 79 -31.74 31.16 19.95
N LEU A 80 -30.81 30.82 20.86
CA LEU A 80 -30.38 31.74 21.93
C LEU A 80 -29.69 32.99 21.38
N GLY A 81 -28.86 32.83 20.33
CA GLY A 81 -28.23 33.95 19.63
C GLY A 81 -29.25 34.94 19.07
N LEU A 82 -30.27 34.47 18.35
CA LEU A 82 -31.32 35.33 17.77
C LEU A 82 -32.15 36.07 18.82
N ILE A 83 -32.46 35.43 19.95
CA ILE A 83 -33.16 36.08 21.07
C ILE A 83 -32.31 37.22 21.63
N PHE A 84 -31.00 36.99 21.84
CA PHE A 84 -30.09 38.01 22.36
C PHE A 84 -29.92 39.20 21.40
N LEU A 85 -29.75 38.92 20.10
CA LEU A 85 -29.68 39.95 19.05
C LEU A 85 -30.95 40.80 19.00
N ARG A 86 -32.13 40.18 19.14
CA ARG A 86 -33.41 40.90 19.17
C ARG A 86 -33.53 41.79 20.41
N ARG A 87 -33.12 41.32 21.59
CA ARG A 87 -33.15 42.12 22.84
C ARG A 87 -32.26 43.35 22.75
N ARG A 88 -31.03 43.20 22.25
CA ARG A 88 -30.11 44.34 22.03
C ARG A 88 -30.69 45.36 21.05
N HIS A 89 -31.47 44.91 20.06
CA HIS A 89 -32.11 45.81 19.11
C HIS A 89 -33.32 46.55 19.70
N GLN A 90 -34.03 45.97 20.68
CA GLN A 90 -35.09 46.66 21.41
C GLN A 90 -34.52 47.75 22.32
N GLU A 91 -33.42 47.47 23.02
CA GLU A 91 -32.74 48.44 23.87
C GLU A 91 -32.27 49.67 23.08
N LYS A 92 -31.75 49.47 21.86
CA LYS A 92 -31.37 50.57 20.95
C LYS A 92 -32.54 51.37 20.37
N ARG A 93 -33.78 50.88 20.48
CA ARG A 93 -34.99 51.58 20.01
C ARG A 93 -35.77 52.26 21.14
N ALA A 94 -35.42 51.96 22.40
CA ALA A 94 -36.04 52.52 23.59
C ALA A 94 -35.19 53.61 24.27
N ALA A 95 -34.02 53.93 23.71
CA ALA A 95 -33.17 55.08 24.04
C ALA A 95 -33.18 56.06 22.86
#